data_AF-A0A2D9D4T6-F1
#
_entry.id   AF-A0A2D9D4T6-F1
#
_cell.length_a   1.000
_cell.length_b   1.000
_cell.length_c   1.000
_cell.angle_alpha   90.00
_cell.angle_beta   90.00
_cell.angle_gamma   90.00
#
_symmetry.space_group_name_H-M   'P 1'
#
loop_
_entity.id
_entity.type
_entity.pdbx_description
1 polymer ?
#
loop_
_entity_poly.entity_id
_entity_poly.type
_entity_poly.pdbx_seq_one_letter_code
_entity_poly.pdbx_strand_id
1 'polypeptide(L)'
;MNFFAFKFLFFFIVFFVESFNSQPFNTWDDEKIVVINESQNSEIMNMESLYDDGWDQLPQIIFWKRIMHLSPDSCLVNCASNRKVLKMIPSEEWNLLSKTEKTEKRESFKKEFNLPSNEYVYVTSGKSEFYLFKQVYPSLAPGVSAFEKNNVDPWYAQAILLIESPAQLKKSVVGAYGAFQLMPAVARAQGLKVNSKIDERKDFDKSAFAASQ
;
A
#
# COMPACT_ATOMS: atom_id res chain seq x y z
N MET A 1 87.55 8.72 -0.71
CA MET A 1 86.84 8.46 0.57
C MET A 1 85.67 9.44 0.63
N ASN A 2 84.45 8.90 0.77
CA ASN A 2 83.14 9.56 0.95
C ASN A 2 82.54 10.27 -0.27
N PHE A 3 81.54 9.67 -0.94
CA PHE A 3 80.09 9.61 -0.61
C PHE A 3 79.36 10.94 -0.89
N PHE A 4 78.59 11.01 -1.97
CA PHE A 4 77.12 11.05 -1.91
C PHE A 4 76.53 11.10 -3.33
N ALA A 5 75.81 10.04 -3.71
CA ALA A 5 75.00 9.97 -4.90
C ALA A 5 73.61 10.56 -4.59
N PHE A 6 73.21 11.60 -5.32
CA PHE A 6 71.85 12.16 -5.24
C PHE A 6 70.96 11.41 -6.22
N LYS A 7 70.22 10.39 -5.73
CA LYS A 7 69.12 9.77 -6.47
C LYS A 7 67.91 10.69 -6.37
N PHE A 8 67.52 11.32 -7.48
CA PHE A 8 66.25 12.00 -7.61
C PHE A 8 65.14 10.94 -7.75
N LEU A 9 64.39 10.71 -6.68
CA LEU A 9 63.20 9.86 -6.69
C LEU A 9 62.00 10.74 -7.06
N PHE A 10 61.58 10.70 -8.32
CA PHE A 10 60.35 11.35 -8.76
C PHE A 10 59.15 10.49 -8.28
N PHE A 11 58.48 10.93 -7.22
CA PHE A 11 57.25 10.32 -6.74
C PHE A 11 56.09 10.87 -7.59
N PHE A 12 55.68 10.11 -8.61
CA PHE A 12 54.44 10.39 -9.34
C PHE A 12 53.26 9.98 -8.45
N ILE A 13 52.62 10.95 -7.78
CA ILE A 13 51.32 10.75 -7.15
C ILE A 13 50.28 10.78 -8.27
N VAL A 14 49.87 9.60 -8.74
CA VAL A 14 48.69 9.47 -9.59
C VAL A 14 47.48 9.64 -8.68
N PHE A 15 46.87 10.82 -8.69
CA PHE A 15 45.52 10.99 -8.18
C PHE A 15 44.57 10.23 -9.12
N PHE A 16 44.19 9.01 -8.74
CA PHE A 16 43.00 8.38 -9.28
C PHE A 16 41.81 9.23 -8.82
N VAL A 17 41.32 10.10 -9.70
CA VAL A 17 40.00 10.68 -9.54
C VAL A 17 39.04 9.55 -9.89
N GLU A 18 38.64 8.76 -8.90
CA GLU A 18 37.44 7.95 -9.07
C GLU A 18 36.30 8.92 -9.33
N SER A 19 35.81 8.91 -10.56
CA SER A 19 34.50 9.48 -10.87
C SER A 19 33.50 8.67 -10.07
N PHE A 20 33.17 9.14 -8.86
CA PHE A 20 31.94 8.78 -8.20
C PHE A 20 30.82 9.16 -9.18
N ASN A 21 30.36 8.19 -9.97
CA ASN A 21 29.05 8.27 -10.57
C ASN A 21 28.08 8.22 -9.40
N SER A 22 27.80 9.38 -8.80
CA SER A 22 26.56 9.61 -8.06
C SER A 22 25.47 9.09 -8.98
N GLN A 23 24.71 8.08 -8.53
CA GLN A 23 23.43 7.82 -9.17
C GLN A 23 22.68 9.15 -9.23
N PRO A 24 22.01 9.48 -10.35
CA PRO A 24 21.12 10.62 -10.35
C PRO A 24 20.16 10.42 -9.17
N PHE A 25 19.99 11.44 -8.35
CA PHE A 25 18.92 11.45 -7.36
C PHE A 25 17.64 11.29 -8.18
N ASN A 26 16.91 10.18 -7.99
CA ASN A 26 15.65 9.99 -8.68
C ASN A 26 14.69 11.04 -8.11
N THR A 27 14.45 12.09 -8.88
CA THR A 27 13.43 13.10 -8.57
C THR A 27 12.14 12.65 -9.26
N TRP A 28 11.12 12.27 -8.49
CA TRP A 28 9.78 11.92 -9.01
C TRP A 28 8.93 13.17 -9.30
N ASP A 29 9.57 14.34 -9.43
CA ASP A 29 8.90 15.65 -9.59
C ASP A 29 7.95 15.67 -10.80
N ASP A 30 8.36 15.08 -11.93
CA ASP A 30 7.55 15.02 -13.15
C ASP A 30 6.34 14.07 -13.03
N GLU A 31 6.36 13.16 -12.04
CA GLU A 31 5.29 12.19 -11.77
C GLU A 31 4.34 12.65 -10.64
N LYS A 32 4.66 13.76 -9.96
CA LYS A 32 3.84 14.33 -8.89
C LYS A 32 2.87 15.37 -9.44
N ILE A 33 1.71 15.46 -8.79
CA ILE A 33 0.70 16.50 -9.05
C ILE A 33 0.42 17.28 -7.77
N VAL A 34 0.14 18.57 -7.93
CA VAL A 34 -0.30 19.44 -6.83
C VAL A 34 -1.82 19.50 -6.83
N VAL A 35 -2.43 18.98 -5.77
CA VAL A 35 -3.86 19.11 -5.53
C VAL A 35 -4.11 20.29 -4.60
N ILE A 36 -4.90 21.24 -5.08
CA ILE A 36 -5.27 22.46 -4.35
C ILE A 36 -6.70 22.28 -3.82
N ASN A 37 -6.84 22.21 -2.50
CA ASN A 37 -8.13 22.26 -1.82
C ASN A 37 -8.25 23.57 -1.02
N GLU A 38 -9.46 23.95 -0.59
CA GLU A 38 -9.77 25.23 0.07
C GLU A 38 -8.86 25.59 1.28
N SER A 39 -8.17 24.62 1.88
CA SER A 39 -7.32 24.81 3.05
C SER A 39 -5.86 24.38 2.90
N GLN A 40 -5.49 23.61 1.86
CA GLN A 40 -4.13 23.02 1.74
C GLN A 40 -3.76 22.70 0.28
N ASN A 41 -2.47 22.87 -0.02
CA ASN A 41 -1.83 22.30 -1.21
C ASN A 41 -1.19 20.97 -0.80
N SER A 42 -1.50 19.89 -1.52
CA SER A 42 -0.93 18.56 -1.28
C SER A 42 -0.27 18.05 -2.54
N GLU A 43 1.00 17.65 -2.43
CA GLU A 43 1.74 17.01 -3.52
C GLU A 43 1.62 15.49 -3.37
N ILE A 44 1.09 14.84 -4.40
CA ILE A 44 0.82 13.39 -4.42
C ILE A 44 1.24 12.79 -5.77
N MET A 45 1.36 11.46 -5.84
CA MET A 45 1.74 10.78 -7.08
C MET A 45 0.57 10.79 -8.08
N ASN A 46 0.85 11.16 -9.33
CA ASN A 46 -0.10 11.08 -10.44
C ASN A 46 -0.40 9.61 -10.77
N MET A 47 -1.64 9.34 -11.14
CA MET A 47 -2.15 8.01 -11.48
C MET A 47 -2.81 7.98 -12.87
N GLU A 48 -2.69 9.04 -13.67
CA GLU A 48 -3.37 9.20 -14.97
C GLU A 48 -3.02 8.06 -15.95
N SER A 49 -1.78 7.57 -15.94
CA SER A 49 -1.36 6.44 -16.76
C SER A 49 -2.20 5.16 -16.53
N LEU A 50 -2.70 4.93 -15.31
CA LEU A 50 -3.58 3.79 -15.04
C LEU A 50 -4.96 3.93 -15.71
N TYR A 51 -5.43 5.17 -15.88
CA TYR A 51 -6.69 5.44 -16.58
C TYR A 51 -6.51 5.35 -18.09
N ASP A 52 -5.39 5.86 -18.62
CA ASP A 52 -5.05 5.75 -20.04
C ASP A 52 -4.94 4.29 -20.49
N ASP A 53 -4.35 3.45 -19.64
CA ASP A 53 -4.25 2.00 -19.84
C ASP A 53 -5.58 1.25 -19.56
N GLY A 54 -6.63 1.93 -19.11
CA GLY A 54 -7.95 1.37 -18.86
C GLY A 54 -8.04 0.41 -17.66
N TRP A 55 -7.10 0.50 -16.69
CA TRP A 55 -7.14 -0.34 -15.48
C TRP A 55 -8.42 -0.13 -14.67
N ASP A 56 -8.96 1.09 -14.70
CA ASP A 56 -10.17 1.47 -14.00
C ASP A 56 -11.43 0.78 -14.55
N GLN A 57 -11.38 0.27 -15.78
CA GLN A 57 -12.46 -0.42 -16.49
C GLN A 57 -12.46 -1.94 -16.25
N LEU A 58 -11.40 -2.49 -15.65
CA LEU A 58 -11.30 -3.93 -15.39
C LEU A 58 -12.44 -4.38 -14.46
N PRO A 59 -13.14 -5.51 -14.75
CA PRO A 59 -14.25 -5.98 -13.92
C PRO A 59 -13.89 -6.16 -12.44
N GLN A 60 -12.66 -6.59 -12.16
CA GLN A 60 -12.13 -6.75 -10.81
C GLN A 60 -12.02 -5.41 -10.06
N ILE A 61 -11.61 -4.35 -10.75
CA ILE A 61 -11.43 -3.01 -10.19
C ILE A 61 -12.78 -2.36 -9.96
N ILE A 62 -13.69 -2.43 -10.94
CA ILE A 62 -15.08 -1.95 -10.78
C ILE A 62 -15.76 -2.64 -9.59
N PHE A 63 -15.58 -3.95 -9.45
CA PHE A 63 -16.12 -4.72 -8.33
C PHE A 63 -15.57 -4.23 -6.98
N TRP A 64 -14.25 -4.06 -6.85
CA TRP A 64 -13.65 -3.59 -5.59
C TRP A 64 -14.02 -2.15 -5.28
N LYS A 65 -14.08 -1.25 -6.27
CA LYS A 65 -14.63 0.10 -6.09
C LYS A 65 -16.04 0.04 -5.49
N ARG A 66 -16.90 -0.86 -5.97
CA ARG A 66 -18.23 -1.05 -5.38
C ARG A 66 -18.17 -1.56 -3.93
N ILE A 67 -17.33 -2.55 -3.63
CA ILE A 67 -17.15 -3.07 -2.26
C ILE A 67 -16.64 -1.99 -1.29
N MET A 68 -15.70 -1.15 -1.73
CA MET A 68 -15.14 -0.05 -0.92
C MET A 68 -16.18 1.01 -0.55
N HIS A 69 -17.25 1.16 -1.33
CA HIS A 69 -18.34 2.10 -1.03
C HIS A 69 -19.57 1.43 -0.40
N LEU A 70 -19.64 0.10 -0.43
CA LEU A 70 -20.76 -0.66 0.11
C LEU A 70 -20.69 -0.74 1.64
N SER A 71 -21.83 -0.55 2.29
CA SER A 71 -21.99 -0.69 3.75
C SER A 71 -21.63 -2.10 4.23
N PRO A 72 -21.01 -2.26 5.42
CA PRO A 72 -20.70 -3.57 5.99
C PRO A 72 -21.94 -4.42 6.35
N ASP A 73 -23.12 -3.82 6.40
CA ASP A 73 -24.41 -4.54 6.56
C ASP A 73 -24.84 -5.32 5.31
N SER A 74 -24.10 -5.17 4.20
CA SER A 74 -24.47 -5.69 2.89
C SER A 74 -23.35 -6.54 2.30
N CYS A 75 -23.74 -7.58 1.57
CA CYS A 75 -22.84 -8.48 0.86
C CYS A 75 -23.22 -8.53 -0.62
N LEU A 76 -22.22 -8.58 -1.51
CA LEU A 76 -22.41 -8.91 -2.92
C LEU A 76 -22.14 -10.38 -3.16
N VAL A 77 -23.09 -11.05 -3.80
CA VAL A 77 -22.92 -12.38 -4.36
C VAL A 77 -22.37 -12.22 -5.78
N ASN A 78 -21.22 -12.82 -6.10
CA ASN A 78 -20.55 -12.62 -7.38
C ASN A 78 -19.91 -13.90 -7.92
N CYS A 79 -19.80 -14.00 -9.25
CA CYS A 79 -18.99 -15.02 -9.91
C CYS A 79 -17.51 -14.81 -9.62
N ALA A 80 -16.77 -15.89 -9.43
CA ALA A 80 -15.34 -15.87 -9.18
C ALA A 80 -14.55 -15.51 -10.44
N SER A 81 -14.98 -16.02 -11.59
CA SER A 81 -14.26 -15.89 -12.87
C SER A 81 -14.16 -14.45 -13.37
N ASN A 82 -15.21 -13.64 -13.18
CA ASN A 82 -15.32 -12.32 -13.80
C ASN A 82 -15.87 -11.23 -12.87
N ARG A 83 -16.11 -11.55 -11.59
CA ARG A 83 -16.70 -10.63 -10.60
C ARG A 83 -18.07 -10.08 -10.97
N LYS A 84 -18.79 -10.72 -11.91
CA LYS A 84 -20.18 -10.38 -12.21
C LYS A 84 -21.01 -10.52 -10.94
N VAL A 85 -21.61 -9.41 -10.51
CA VAL A 85 -22.51 -9.37 -9.36
C VAL A 85 -23.84 -9.99 -9.77
N LEU A 86 -24.29 -10.98 -9.00
CA LEU A 86 -25.54 -11.70 -9.21
C LEU A 86 -26.67 -11.06 -8.41
N LYS A 87 -26.42 -10.81 -7.12
CA LYS A 87 -27.34 -10.11 -6.22
C LYS A 87 -26.64 -9.53 -5.00
N MET A 88 -27.39 -8.75 -4.23
CA MET A 88 -27.01 -8.25 -2.92
C MET A 88 -27.85 -8.95 -1.85
N ILE A 89 -27.24 -9.27 -0.71
CA ILE A 89 -27.91 -9.86 0.46
C ILE A 89 -27.45 -9.17 1.74
N PRO A 90 -28.23 -9.19 2.83
CA PRO A 90 -27.78 -8.71 4.13
C PRO A 90 -26.58 -9.52 4.64
N SER A 91 -25.61 -8.84 5.25
CA SER A 91 -24.41 -9.50 5.80
C SER A 91 -24.73 -10.32 7.05
N GLU A 92 -25.73 -9.91 7.84
CA GLU A 92 -26.22 -10.65 8.99
C GLU A 92 -26.70 -12.06 8.61
N GLU A 93 -27.59 -12.17 7.61
CA GLU A 93 -28.08 -13.45 7.11
C GLU A 93 -26.93 -14.37 6.68
N TRP A 94 -25.93 -13.81 6.00
CA TRP A 94 -24.76 -14.58 5.59
C TRP A 94 -23.89 -15.00 6.77
N ASN A 95 -23.71 -14.12 7.76
CA ASN A 95 -22.82 -14.34 8.89
C ASN A 95 -23.39 -15.37 9.89
N LEU A 96 -24.71 -15.47 10.00
CA LEU A 96 -25.40 -16.49 10.82
C LEU A 96 -25.16 -17.92 10.33
N LEU A 97 -24.84 -18.11 9.04
CA LEU A 97 -24.61 -19.43 8.47
C LEU A 97 -23.26 -20.03 8.91
N SER A 98 -23.29 -21.31 9.26
CA SER A 98 -22.11 -22.16 9.45
C SER A 98 -21.34 -22.35 8.14
N LYS A 99 -20.13 -22.93 8.22
CA LYS A 99 -19.30 -23.19 7.03
C LYS A 99 -19.98 -24.13 6.02
N THR A 100 -20.71 -25.14 6.51
CA THR A 100 -21.45 -26.09 5.68
C THR A 100 -22.63 -25.40 5.00
N GLU A 101 -23.44 -24.66 5.76
CA GLU A 101 -24.58 -23.91 5.22
C GLU A 101 -24.15 -22.85 4.20
N LYS A 102 -23.02 -22.17 4.43
CA LYS A 102 -22.44 -21.23 3.44
C LYS A 102 -22.10 -21.92 2.12
N THR A 103 -21.64 -23.17 2.19
CA THR A 103 -21.31 -23.96 1.00
C THR A 103 -22.59 -24.34 0.25
N GLU A 104 -23.59 -24.87 0.95
CA GLU A 104 -24.90 -25.21 0.38
C GLU A 104 -25.61 -23.99 -0.21
N LYS A 105 -25.52 -22.84 0.48
CA LYS A 105 -26.10 -21.57 0.02
C LYS A 105 -25.45 -21.09 -1.28
N ARG A 106 -24.12 -21.20 -1.44
CA ARG A 106 -23.44 -20.90 -2.70
C ARG A 106 -23.89 -21.82 -3.84
N GLU A 107 -24.07 -23.11 -3.57
CA GLU A 107 -24.61 -24.05 -4.57
C GLU A 107 -26.06 -23.70 -4.95
N SER A 108 -26.87 -23.21 -4.00
CA SER A 108 -28.21 -22.70 -4.30
C SER A 108 -28.17 -21.48 -5.21
N PHE A 109 -27.22 -20.55 -5.02
CA PHE A 109 -27.03 -19.41 -5.93
C PHE A 109 -26.60 -19.86 -7.33
N LYS A 110 -25.73 -20.87 -7.45
CA LYS A 110 -25.37 -21.42 -8.77
C LYS A 110 -26.58 -21.95 -9.51
N LYS A 111 -27.46 -22.69 -8.82
CA LYS A 111 -28.73 -23.18 -9.40
C LYS A 111 -29.69 -22.04 -9.75
N GLU A 112 -29.87 -21.07 -8.85
CA GLU A 112 -30.73 -19.90 -9.03
C GLU A 112 -30.37 -19.10 -10.29
N PHE A 113 -29.07 -18.92 -10.54
CA PHE A 113 -28.56 -18.13 -11.67
C PHE A 113 -28.10 -18.97 -12.87
N ASN A 114 -28.42 -20.27 -12.91
CA ASN A 114 -28.04 -21.20 -13.98
C ASN A 114 -26.55 -21.15 -14.33
N LEU A 115 -25.68 -21.09 -13.32
CA LEU A 115 -24.23 -21.04 -13.49
C LEU A 115 -23.66 -22.43 -13.79
N PRO A 116 -22.58 -22.53 -14.57
CA PRO A 116 -21.96 -23.81 -14.86
C PRO A 116 -21.38 -24.44 -13.59
N SER A 117 -21.26 -25.76 -13.58
CA SER A 117 -20.85 -26.53 -12.39
C SER A 117 -19.45 -26.15 -11.88
N ASN A 118 -18.57 -25.70 -12.76
CA ASN A 118 -17.21 -25.25 -12.45
C ASN A 118 -17.11 -23.79 -11.99
N GLU A 119 -18.18 -22.98 -12.11
CA GLU A 119 -18.15 -21.59 -11.63
C GLU A 119 -18.18 -21.57 -10.10
N TYR A 120 -17.38 -20.70 -9.49
CA TYR A 120 -17.39 -20.51 -8.05
C TYR A 120 -18.13 -19.22 -7.69
N VAL A 121 -18.93 -19.25 -6.63
CA VAL A 121 -19.68 -18.07 -6.16
C VAL A 121 -19.05 -17.55 -4.88
N TYR A 122 -18.61 -16.28 -4.91
CA TYR A 122 -18.19 -15.56 -3.73
C TYR A 122 -19.34 -14.78 -3.12
N VAL A 123 -19.24 -14.55 -1.81
CA VAL A 123 -20.05 -13.60 -1.07
C VAL A 123 -19.08 -12.67 -0.37
N THR A 124 -19.09 -11.39 -0.77
CA THR A 124 -18.11 -10.39 -0.35
C THR A 124 -18.83 -9.25 0.37
N SER A 125 -18.52 -9.04 1.66
CA SER A 125 -19.09 -7.96 2.46
C SER A 125 -18.57 -6.59 2.02
N GLY A 126 -19.41 -5.57 2.16
CA GLY A 126 -19.01 -4.18 2.04
C GLY A 126 -17.91 -3.78 3.02
N LYS A 127 -17.15 -2.75 2.67
CA LYS A 127 -15.95 -2.32 3.39
C LYS A 127 -15.84 -0.80 3.54
N SER A 128 -16.95 -0.07 3.43
CA SER A 128 -16.92 1.40 3.52
C SER A 128 -16.46 1.93 4.88
N GLU A 129 -16.60 1.14 5.94
CA GLU A 129 -16.08 1.41 7.28
C GLU A 129 -14.55 1.20 7.39
N PHE A 130 -13.97 0.46 6.44
CA PHE A 130 -12.53 0.25 6.37
C PHE A 130 -11.87 1.33 5.50
N TYR A 131 -12.37 1.57 4.29
CA TYR A 131 -11.74 2.48 3.31
C TYR A 131 -12.12 3.95 3.51
N LEU A 132 -11.49 4.60 4.49
CA LEU A 132 -11.76 5.99 4.88
C LEU A 132 -10.92 7.01 4.08
N PHE A 133 -11.09 7.05 2.75
CA PHE A 133 -10.24 7.85 1.85
C PHE A 133 -10.13 9.34 2.20
N LYS A 134 -11.22 9.96 2.67
CA LYS A 134 -11.20 11.37 3.10
C LYS A 134 -10.30 11.60 4.31
N GLN A 135 -10.22 10.61 5.20
CA GLN A 135 -9.45 10.71 6.44
C GLN A 135 -7.97 10.38 6.23
N VAL A 136 -7.64 9.55 5.25
CA VAL A 136 -6.23 9.20 4.93
C VAL A 136 -5.58 10.26 4.05
N TYR A 137 -6.37 11.04 3.31
CA TYR A 137 -5.89 12.07 2.39
C TYR A 137 -4.81 13.00 3.00
N PRO A 138 -4.97 13.54 4.23
CA PRO A 138 -3.95 14.40 4.83
C PRO A 138 -2.59 13.73 5.10
N SER A 139 -2.54 12.39 5.14
CA SER A 139 -1.29 11.64 5.34
C SER A 139 -0.54 11.29 4.06
N LEU A 140 -1.17 11.48 2.88
CA LEU A 140 -0.56 11.08 1.60
C LEU A 140 0.69 11.92 1.30
N ALA A 141 0.59 13.25 1.32
CA ALA A 141 1.73 14.13 1.05
C ALA A 141 2.90 13.94 2.05
N PRO A 142 2.66 13.85 3.37
CA PRO A 142 3.72 13.47 4.32
C PRO A 142 4.37 12.11 4.01
N GLY A 143 3.59 11.10 3.61
CA GLY A 143 4.09 9.78 3.23
C GLY A 143 4.95 9.81 1.98
N VAL A 144 4.49 10.52 0.94
CA VAL A 144 5.23 10.75 -0.31
C VAL A 144 6.58 11.40 -0.02
N SER A 145 6.57 12.50 0.75
CA SER A 145 7.80 13.20 1.14
C SER A 145 8.76 12.32 1.95
N ALA A 146 8.24 11.46 2.83
CA ALA A 146 9.07 10.57 3.65
C ALA A 146 9.79 9.51 2.80
N PHE A 147 9.09 8.89 1.84
CA PHE A 147 9.69 7.88 0.96
C PHE A 147 10.69 8.52 -0.02
N GLU A 148 10.36 9.68 -0.58
CA GLU A 148 11.26 10.44 -1.45
C GLU A 148 12.56 10.82 -0.74
N LYS A 149 12.49 11.31 0.51
CA LYS A 149 13.68 11.61 1.34
C LYS A 149 14.59 10.40 1.57
N ASN A 150 14.02 9.20 1.53
CA ASN A 150 14.74 7.94 1.69
C ASN A 150 15.08 7.29 0.33
N ASN A 151 14.90 8.01 -0.78
CA ASN A 151 15.18 7.54 -2.15
C ASN A 151 14.40 6.26 -2.51
N VAL A 152 13.16 6.16 -2.01
CA VAL A 152 12.20 5.12 -2.34
C VAL A 152 11.04 5.74 -3.11
N ASP A 153 10.57 5.04 -4.14
CA ASP A 153 9.43 5.49 -4.95
C ASP A 153 8.22 5.87 -4.08
N PRO A 154 7.81 7.15 -4.09
CA PRO A 154 6.72 7.64 -3.25
C PRO A 154 5.36 7.03 -3.57
N TRP A 155 5.21 6.40 -4.74
CA TRP A 155 4.02 5.63 -5.10
C TRP A 155 3.74 4.54 -4.08
N TYR A 156 4.76 3.87 -3.55
CA TYR A 156 4.59 2.85 -2.51
C TYR A 156 3.97 3.42 -1.24
N ALA A 157 4.39 4.61 -0.79
CA ALA A 157 3.81 5.24 0.38
C ALA A 157 2.32 5.49 0.17
N GLN A 158 1.95 6.09 -0.97
CA GLN A 158 0.57 6.39 -1.32
C GLN A 158 -0.28 5.12 -1.39
N ALA A 159 0.20 4.08 -2.06
CA ALA A 159 -0.50 2.80 -2.17
C ALA A 159 -0.68 2.12 -0.80
N ILE A 160 0.37 2.03 0.01
CA ILE A 160 0.33 1.41 1.34
C ILE A 160 -0.68 2.12 2.23
N LEU A 161 -0.62 3.45 2.31
CA LEU A 161 -1.53 4.25 3.13
C LEU A 161 -2.99 4.06 2.74
N LEU A 162 -3.29 3.93 1.44
CA LEU A 162 -4.65 3.72 0.93
C LEU A 162 -5.20 2.30 1.18
N ILE A 163 -4.33 1.28 1.30
CA ILE A 163 -4.73 -0.13 1.30
C ILE A 163 -4.65 -0.77 2.69
N GLU A 164 -3.60 -0.50 3.47
CA GLU A 164 -3.27 -1.30 4.66
C GLU A 164 -4.18 -1.02 5.86
N SER A 165 -4.44 0.25 6.17
CA SER A 165 -5.36 0.66 7.25
C SER A 165 -5.70 2.15 7.11
N PRO A 166 -6.41 2.55 6.05
CA PRO A 166 -6.53 3.95 5.66
C PRO A 166 -7.17 4.77 6.78
N ALA A 167 -6.37 5.67 7.35
CA ALA A 167 -6.69 6.54 8.50
C ALA A 167 -7.03 5.82 9.82
N GLN A 168 -6.65 4.55 9.98
CA GLN A 168 -6.97 3.78 11.18
C GLN A 168 -5.68 3.28 11.85
N LEU A 169 -5.44 3.67 13.10
CA LEU A 169 -4.43 3.05 13.95
C LEU A 169 -4.95 1.75 14.57
N LYS A 170 -5.46 0.84 13.73
CA LYS A 170 -5.89 -0.49 14.15
C LYS A 170 -4.71 -1.46 14.12
N LYS A 171 -4.65 -2.32 15.13
CA LYS A 171 -3.70 -3.44 15.16
C LYS A 171 -4.35 -4.62 14.46
N SER A 172 -3.63 -5.25 13.53
CA SER A 172 -4.12 -6.47 12.89
C SER A 172 -4.14 -7.63 13.88
N VAL A 173 -4.89 -8.69 13.54
CA VAL A 173 -4.98 -9.91 14.35
C VAL A 173 -3.60 -10.54 14.58
N VAL A 174 -2.71 -10.44 13.59
CA VAL A 174 -1.33 -10.97 13.66
C VAL A 174 -0.32 -9.97 14.21
N GLY A 175 -0.76 -8.75 14.55
CA GLY A 175 0.03 -7.78 15.30
C GLY A 175 0.70 -6.67 14.48
N ALA A 176 0.39 -6.55 13.18
CA ALA A 176 0.75 -5.40 12.36
C ALA A 176 0.12 -4.11 12.93
N TYR A 177 0.82 -2.98 12.84
CA TYR A 177 0.36 -1.73 13.48
C TYR A 177 0.95 -0.48 12.83
N GLY A 178 0.29 0.67 13.04
CA GLY A 178 0.69 1.95 12.46
C GLY A 178 0.07 2.23 11.10
N ALA A 179 0.40 3.38 10.54
CA ALA A 179 -0.07 3.82 9.21
C ALA A 179 0.38 2.88 8.08
N PHE A 180 1.58 2.30 8.22
CA PHE A 180 2.19 1.38 7.25
C PHE A 180 2.08 -0.10 7.66
N GLN A 181 1.23 -0.43 8.65
CA GLN A 181 0.99 -1.80 9.15
C GLN A 181 2.26 -2.66 9.33
N LEU A 182 3.30 -2.11 9.97
CA LEU A 182 4.55 -2.83 10.19
C LEU A 182 4.39 -3.94 11.23
N MET A 183 4.95 -5.11 10.94
CA MET A 183 5.05 -6.21 11.91
C MET A 183 6.08 -5.87 13.02
N PRO A 184 5.91 -6.35 14.26
CA PRO A 184 6.81 -5.99 15.36
C PRO A 184 8.28 -6.34 15.11
N ALA A 185 8.54 -7.47 14.43
CA ALA A 185 9.89 -7.89 14.10
C ALA A 185 10.54 -6.97 13.05
N VAL A 186 9.80 -6.61 12.00
CA VAL A 186 10.25 -5.70 10.94
C VAL A 186 10.53 -4.32 11.52
N ALA A 187 9.60 -3.76 12.30
CA ALA A 187 9.78 -2.45 12.92
C ALA A 187 11.04 -2.39 13.81
N ARG A 188 11.30 -3.43 14.62
CA ARG A 188 12.51 -3.50 15.44
C ARG A 188 13.79 -3.62 14.60
N ALA A 189 13.75 -4.38 13.50
CA ALA A 189 14.89 -4.48 12.59
C ALA A 189 15.25 -3.11 11.98
N GLN A 190 14.24 -2.27 11.74
CA GLN A 190 14.40 -0.89 11.26
C GLN A 190 14.54 0.15 12.37
N GLY A 191 14.89 -0.28 13.59
CA GLY A 191 15.27 0.61 14.69
C GLY A 191 14.14 1.14 15.57
N LEU A 192 12.88 0.74 15.36
CA LEU A 192 11.76 1.17 16.21
C LEU A 192 11.71 0.39 17.53
N LYS A 193 11.37 1.10 18.59
CA LYS A 193 11.08 0.52 19.90
C LYS A 193 9.65 -0.02 19.93
N VAL A 194 9.54 -1.36 19.92
CA VAL A 194 8.26 -2.09 20.02
C VAL A 194 8.31 -3.10 21.17
N ASN A 195 7.65 -2.77 22.28
CA ASN A 195 7.49 -3.58 23.49
C ASN A 195 6.13 -3.30 24.17
N SER A 196 5.91 -3.87 25.35
CA SER A 196 4.63 -3.75 26.09
C SER A 196 4.33 -2.33 26.59
N LYS A 197 5.34 -1.46 26.72
CA LYS A 197 5.18 -0.08 27.21
C LYS A 197 5.19 0.95 26.09
N ILE A 198 5.98 0.71 25.04
CA ILE A 198 6.22 1.65 23.94
C ILE A 198 6.08 0.90 22.62
N ASP A 199 5.24 1.44 21.73
CA ASP A 199 5.06 0.95 20.37
C ASP A 199 5.18 2.14 19.40
N GLU A 200 6.37 2.36 18.87
CA GLU A 200 6.68 3.52 18.00
C GLU A 200 6.09 3.40 16.60
N ARG A 201 5.49 2.26 16.23
CA ARG A 201 4.82 2.12 14.92
C ARG A 201 3.61 3.05 14.76
N LYS A 202 3.03 3.53 15.87
CA LYS A 202 1.93 4.53 15.87
C LYS A 202 2.39 5.94 15.48
N ASP A 203 3.68 6.22 15.62
CA ASP A 203 4.28 7.49 15.23
C ASP A 203 4.44 7.49 13.71
N PHE A 204 3.81 8.45 13.03
CA PHE A 204 3.72 8.44 11.58
C PHE A 204 5.10 8.54 10.93
N ASP A 205 5.94 9.48 11.37
CA ASP A 205 7.24 9.74 10.76
C ASP A 205 8.20 8.58 10.99
N LYS A 206 8.22 8.00 12.21
CA LYS A 206 9.04 6.81 12.50
C LYS A 206 8.58 5.59 11.69
N SER A 207 7.27 5.41 11.54
CA SER A 207 6.68 4.31 10.78
C SER A 207 6.95 4.48 9.28
N ALA A 208 6.85 5.71 8.74
CA ALA A 208 7.17 6.03 7.35
C ALA A 208 8.65 5.80 7.04
N PHE A 209 9.54 6.25 7.92
CA PHE A 209 10.97 5.97 7.82
C PHE A 209 11.22 4.47 7.79
N ALA A 210 10.73 3.72 8.77
CA ALA A 210 10.92 2.27 8.83
C ALA A 210 10.31 1.49 7.67
N ALA A 211 9.21 1.98 7.08
CA ALA A 211 8.58 1.36 5.91
C ALA A 211 9.34 1.62 4.60
N SER A 212 10.28 2.57 4.60
CA SER A 212 11.11 2.95 3.44
C SER A 212 12.59 2.56 3.62
N GLN A 213 12.88 1.57 4.47
CA GLN A 213 14.21 0.96 4.65
C GLN A 213 14.28 -0.45 4.09
#